data_AF-A0A374C9M5-F1
#
_entry.id   AF-A0A374C9M5-F1
#
_cell.length_a   1.000
_cell.length_b   1.000
_cell.length_c   1.000
_cell.angle_alpha   90.00
_cell.angle_beta   90.00
_cell.angle_gamma   90.00
#
_symmetry.space_group_name_H-M   'P 1'
#
loop_
_entity.id
_entity.type
_entity.pdbx_description
1 polymer ?
#
loop_
_entity_poly.entity_id
_entity_poly.type
_entity_poly.pdbx_seq_one_letter_code
_entity_poly.pdbx_strand_id
1 'polypeptide(L)'
;MKIYRVLGVILVALCFFACNSNKENEYEYQPLTIANYAEVSLGDTTNLIITGGSGNIVVEGNDKVDISTDQNDKQKITLIGKEIGTTNIFVRDKITNESCSIEVNVILPYLTLSFEIEKENHLNIIPHSLFALVASEDSICYVFSYNNMQFKYNDIPMMKGTYHISQNGTMLSFDLNGENSTFEHTFKVKNDNVAYLLSNMSSISTLPKTYLTASFTDVETGTDFPHVFIGNKFRKNLPKRE
;
A
#
# COMPACT_ATOMS: atom_id res chain seq x y z
N MET A 1 -56.36 57.05 44.39
CA MET A 1 -55.47 56.55 43.32
C MET A 1 -54.07 56.38 43.92
N LYS A 2 -53.79 55.24 44.57
CA LYS A 2 -52.89 54.16 44.12
C LYS A 2 -51.58 54.67 43.47
N ILE A 3 -50.47 54.72 44.22
CA ILE A 3 -49.10 54.33 43.79
C ILE A 3 -48.28 54.10 45.09
N TYR A 4 -48.40 52.91 45.69
CA TYR A 4 -47.42 52.38 46.67
C TYR A 4 -47.51 50.85 46.62
N ARG A 5 -47.10 50.25 45.49
CA ARG A 5 -46.99 48.78 45.36
C ARG A 5 -46.12 48.34 44.17
N VAL A 6 -45.11 49.13 43.80
CA VAL A 6 -44.21 48.78 42.67
C VAL A 6 -42.72 48.76 43.07
N LEU A 7 -42.34 49.18 44.27
CA LEU A 7 -40.92 49.19 44.70
C LEU A 7 -40.45 47.90 45.41
N GLY A 8 -41.33 46.92 45.63
CA GLY A 8 -41.00 45.68 46.34
C GLY A 8 -40.69 44.46 45.47
N VAL A 9 -40.72 44.58 44.13
CA VAL A 9 -40.63 43.41 43.22
C VAL A 9 -39.38 43.46 42.32
N ILE A 10 -38.64 44.56 42.27
CA ILE A 10 -37.45 44.69 41.40
C ILE A 10 -36.16 44.15 42.06
N LEU A 11 -36.18 43.80 43.36
CA LEU A 11 -34.96 43.33 44.07
C LEU A 11 -34.86 41.80 44.26
N VAL A 12 -35.81 41.01 43.74
CA VAL A 12 -35.77 39.52 43.86
C VAL A 12 -35.57 38.83 42.51
N ALA A 13 -35.56 39.57 41.40
CA ALA A 13 -35.39 39.01 40.06
C ALA A 13 -33.94 39.02 39.53
N LEU A 14 -32.94 39.31 40.38
CA LEU A 14 -31.52 39.39 39.98
C LEU A 14 -30.65 38.21 40.46
N CYS A 15 -31.21 37.18 41.10
CA CYS A 15 -30.42 36.14 41.76
C CYS A 15 -30.46 34.72 41.15
N PHE A 16 -30.95 34.51 39.91
CA PHE A 16 -30.95 33.16 39.32
C PHE A 16 -30.45 33.03 37.88
N PHE A 17 -29.75 34.04 37.33
CA PHE A 17 -28.94 33.87 36.11
C PHE A 17 -27.46 34.03 36.40
N ALA A 18 -26.95 33.26 37.37
CA ALA A 18 -25.59 32.76 37.31
C ALA A 18 -25.68 31.28 36.91
N CYS A 19 -26.15 31.02 35.69
CA CYS A 19 -25.69 29.82 35.01
C CYS A 19 -24.18 30.01 34.90
N ASN A 20 -23.45 29.25 35.72
CA ASN A 20 -22.04 28.99 35.50
C ASN A 20 -21.95 28.25 34.16
N SER A 21 -22.05 28.98 33.05
CA SER A 21 -21.74 28.45 31.75
C SER A 21 -20.23 28.38 31.68
N ASN A 22 -19.65 27.45 32.43
CA ASN A 22 -18.54 26.69 31.92
C ASN A 22 -19.09 26.00 30.68
N LYS A 23 -19.17 26.74 29.57
CA LYS A 23 -19.08 26.13 28.26
C LYS A 23 -17.65 25.61 28.23
N GLU A 24 -17.44 24.43 28.82
CA GLU A 24 -16.40 23.57 28.34
C GLU A 24 -16.61 23.54 26.84
N ASN A 25 -15.65 24.07 26.11
CA ASN A 25 -15.69 24.06 24.66
C ASN A 25 -15.73 22.58 24.28
N GLU A 26 -16.92 22.05 24.03
CA GLU A 26 -17.09 20.72 23.47
C GLU A 26 -16.55 20.83 22.04
N TYR A 27 -15.26 20.56 21.90
CA TYR A 27 -14.60 20.52 20.61
C TYR A 27 -15.28 19.42 19.82
N GLU A 28 -16.06 19.79 18.82
CA GLU A 28 -16.72 18.83 17.93
C GLU A 28 -15.63 18.21 17.05
N TYR A 29 -15.23 16.99 17.39
CA TYR A 29 -14.26 16.22 16.62
C TYR A 29 -14.93 15.66 15.37
N GLN A 30 -14.22 15.71 14.24
CA GLN A 30 -14.64 14.93 13.07
C GLN A 30 -14.57 13.43 13.39
N PRO A 31 -15.39 12.57 12.76
CA PRO A 31 -15.34 11.13 13.00
C PRO A 31 -13.97 10.53 12.66
N LEU A 32 -13.47 9.63 13.52
CA LEU A 32 -12.26 8.87 13.30
C LEU A 32 -12.37 8.08 11.99
N THR A 33 -11.47 8.38 11.07
CA THR A 33 -11.43 7.81 9.72
C THR A 33 -10.04 7.30 9.42
N ILE A 34 -9.95 6.00 9.11
CA ILE A 34 -8.70 5.31 8.74
C ILE A 34 -9.08 4.27 7.70
N ALA A 35 -8.18 3.97 6.75
CA ALA A 35 -8.36 2.83 5.85
C ALA A 35 -8.53 1.53 6.67
N ASN A 36 -9.54 0.73 6.34
CA ASN A 36 -9.83 -0.54 6.99
C ASN A 36 -8.97 -1.71 6.46
N TYR A 37 -8.07 -1.43 5.51
CA TYR A 37 -7.15 -2.39 4.92
C TYR A 37 -5.80 -1.73 4.63
N ALA A 38 -4.71 -2.46 4.85
CA ALA A 38 -3.38 -2.10 4.39
C ALA A 38 -2.55 -3.31 3.98
N GLU A 39 -1.68 -3.09 2.99
CA GLU A 39 -0.59 -4.01 2.64
C GLU A 39 0.74 -3.40 3.06
N VAL A 40 1.61 -4.24 3.61
CA VAL A 40 2.99 -3.89 3.94
C VAL A 40 3.91 -5.01 3.45
N SER A 41 4.99 -4.66 2.77
CA SER A 41 5.98 -5.66 2.38
C SER A 41 6.83 -6.06 3.60
N LEU A 42 7.25 -7.32 3.65
CA LEU A 42 8.15 -7.82 4.68
C LEU A 42 9.43 -6.99 4.74
N GLY A 43 9.74 -6.45 5.92
CA GLY A 43 10.88 -5.57 6.16
C GLY A 43 10.74 -4.14 5.62
N ASP A 44 9.58 -3.78 5.05
CA ASP A 44 9.30 -2.41 4.59
C ASP A 44 8.24 -1.72 5.47
N THR A 45 8.07 -0.42 5.23
CA THR A 45 7.21 0.46 6.01
C THR A 45 6.02 0.97 5.19
N THR A 46 4.82 0.82 5.75
CA THR A 46 3.58 1.45 5.23
C THR A 46 3.00 2.37 6.30
N ASN A 47 2.44 3.50 5.86
CA ASN A 47 1.78 4.44 6.76
C ASN A 47 0.27 4.37 6.57
N LEU A 48 -0.46 4.24 7.68
CA LEU A 48 -1.89 4.51 7.75
C LEU A 48 -2.08 5.97 8.11
N ILE A 49 -2.88 6.66 7.30
CA ILE A 49 -3.25 8.05 7.55
C ILE A 49 -4.54 8.07 8.34
N ILE A 50 -4.53 8.83 9.44
CA ILE A 50 -5.67 9.06 10.30
C ILE A 50 -6.25 10.42 9.94
N THR A 51 -7.53 10.45 9.60
CA THR A 51 -8.29 11.69 9.44
C THR A 51 -9.41 11.73 10.47
N GLY A 52 -9.71 12.91 11.02
CA GLY A 52 -10.63 13.06 12.14
C GLY A 52 -10.13 12.48 13.47
N GLY A 53 -11.03 12.35 14.43
CA GLY A 53 -10.72 12.07 15.82
C GLY A 53 -10.01 13.24 16.54
N SER A 54 -9.57 12.97 17.75
CA SER A 54 -8.73 13.86 18.55
C SER A 54 -7.23 13.69 18.27
N GLY A 55 -6.85 12.57 17.64
CA GLY A 55 -5.46 12.18 17.42
C GLY A 55 -4.79 11.56 18.66
N ASN A 56 -5.52 11.35 19.76
CA ASN A 56 -5.03 10.59 20.91
C ASN A 56 -5.27 9.09 20.69
N ILE A 57 -4.42 8.51 19.84
CA ILE A 57 -4.62 7.16 19.32
C ILE A 57 -3.87 6.11 20.14
N VAL A 58 -4.54 4.98 20.37
CA VAL A 58 -3.92 3.72 20.77
C VAL A 58 -4.19 2.67 19.72
N VAL A 59 -3.17 1.85 19.47
CA VAL A 59 -3.25 0.71 18.56
C VAL A 59 -3.01 -0.55 19.37
N GLU A 60 -3.92 -1.51 19.25
CA GLU A 60 -3.89 -2.80 19.94
C GLU A 60 -4.05 -3.93 18.93
N GLY A 61 -3.56 -5.12 19.29
CA GLY A 61 -3.60 -6.28 18.41
C GLY A 61 -2.56 -6.17 17.29
N ASN A 62 -1.86 -7.28 17.06
CA ASN A 62 -1.05 -7.64 15.90
C ASN A 62 -0.12 -8.78 16.34
N ASP A 63 0.25 -9.64 15.40
CA ASP A 63 1.37 -10.58 15.56
C ASP A 63 2.35 -10.51 14.37
N LYS A 64 2.00 -9.80 13.29
CA LYS A 64 2.77 -9.74 12.03
C LYS A 64 3.48 -8.42 11.72
N VAL A 65 3.23 -7.35 12.47
CA VAL A 65 3.82 -6.01 12.18
C VAL A 65 4.38 -5.35 13.43
N ASP A 66 5.45 -4.58 13.28
CA ASP A 66 5.82 -3.61 14.31
C ASP A 66 5.07 -2.30 14.07
N ILE A 67 4.62 -1.66 15.14
CA ILE A 67 3.78 -0.47 15.08
C ILE A 67 4.47 0.69 15.80
N SER A 68 4.52 1.83 15.13
CA SER A 68 4.99 3.09 15.72
C SER A 68 3.99 4.20 15.47
N THR A 69 3.58 4.88 16.52
CA THR A 69 2.83 6.14 16.47
C THR A 69 3.78 7.28 16.80
N ASP A 70 3.96 8.22 15.87
CA ASP A 70 4.78 9.40 16.16
C ASP A 70 3.95 10.35 17.03
N GLN A 71 4.48 10.72 18.20
CA GLN A 71 3.77 11.65 19.09
C GLN A 71 3.69 13.07 18.51
N ASN A 72 4.58 13.42 17.58
CA ASN A 72 4.58 14.70 16.88
C ASN A 72 3.64 14.70 15.67
N ASP A 73 3.39 13.53 15.07
CA ASP A 73 2.48 13.33 13.94
C ASP A 73 1.31 12.42 14.34
N LYS A 74 0.38 13.00 15.10
CA LYS A 74 -0.83 12.34 15.62
C LYS A 74 -1.78 11.82 14.53
N GLN A 75 -1.49 12.09 13.26
CA GLN A 75 -2.31 11.69 12.12
C GLN A 75 -1.75 10.47 11.39
N LYS A 76 -0.78 9.76 11.99
CA LYS A 76 -0.07 8.69 11.31
C LYS A 76 0.24 7.49 12.20
N ILE A 77 -0.08 6.30 11.69
CA ILE A 77 0.39 5.02 12.25
C ILE A 77 1.37 4.43 11.24
N THR A 78 2.59 4.16 11.69
CA THR A 78 3.63 3.52 10.90
C THR A 78 3.62 2.03 11.19
N LEU A 79 3.51 1.21 10.14
CA LEU A 79 3.53 -0.24 10.17
C LEU A 79 4.81 -0.74 9.51
N ILE A 80 5.52 -1.67 10.14
CA ILE A 80 6.68 -2.34 9.57
C ILE A 80 6.36 -3.84 9.46
N GLY A 81 6.47 -4.41 8.26
CA GLY A 81 6.20 -5.83 8.04
C GLY A 81 7.23 -6.71 8.74
N LYS A 82 6.80 -7.58 9.66
CA LYS A 82 7.68 -8.43 10.47
C LYS A 82 7.59 -9.91 10.09
N GLU A 83 6.39 -10.40 9.80
CA GLU A 83 6.17 -11.80 9.45
C GLU A 83 5.06 -11.89 8.41
N ILE A 84 5.22 -12.75 7.39
CA ILE A 84 4.24 -12.95 6.32
C ILE A 84 2.89 -13.42 6.89
N GLY A 85 1.80 -12.88 6.36
CA GLY A 85 0.45 -13.29 6.70
C GLY A 85 -0.48 -12.12 6.99
N THR A 86 -1.71 -12.45 7.36
CA THR A 86 -2.75 -11.46 7.67
C THR A 86 -2.92 -11.32 9.19
N THR A 87 -3.01 -10.09 9.68
CA THR A 87 -3.34 -9.75 11.06
C THR A 87 -4.41 -8.66 11.09
N ASN A 88 -5.10 -8.51 12.22
CA ASN A 88 -5.94 -7.35 12.48
C ASN A 88 -5.28 -6.44 13.53
N ILE A 89 -5.40 -5.14 13.32
CA ILE A 89 -5.08 -4.12 14.33
C ILE A 89 -6.35 -3.36 14.68
N PHE A 90 -6.49 -2.99 15.95
CA PHE A 90 -7.59 -2.21 16.48
C PHE A 90 -7.08 -0.83 16.86
N VAL A 91 -7.63 0.20 16.22
CA VAL A 91 -7.26 1.59 16.48
C VAL A 91 -8.39 2.24 17.27
N ARG A 92 -8.06 2.86 18.41
CA ARG A 92 -9.01 3.57 19.28
C ARG A 92 -8.53 4.99 19.53
N ASP A 93 -9.43 5.96 19.35
CA ASP A 93 -9.24 7.32 19.85
C ASP A 93 -9.68 7.40 21.31
N LYS A 94 -8.76 7.79 22.21
CA LYS A 94 -9.02 7.81 23.66
C LYS A 94 -9.97 8.91 24.10
N ILE A 95 -10.16 9.98 23.33
CA ILE A 95 -10.99 11.12 23.71
C ILE A 95 -12.40 10.94 23.13
N THR A 96 -12.52 10.60 21.84
CA THR A 96 -13.84 10.36 21.23
C THR A 96 -14.38 8.95 21.52
N ASN A 97 -13.53 8.02 21.96
CA ASN A 97 -13.82 6.60 22.17
C ASN A 97 -14.26 5.87 20.89
N GLU A 98 -14.10 6.48 19.72
CA GLU A 98 -14.31 5.84 18.44
C GLU A 98 -13.20 4.81 18.17
N SER A 99 -13.55 3.75 17.44
CA SER A 99 -12.61 2.68 17.12
C SER A 99 -12.87 2.07 15.75
N CYS A 100 -11.81 1.59 15.10
CA CYS A 100 -11.90 0.81 13.88
C CYS A 100 -10.98 -0.41 13.92
N SER A 101 -11.36 -1.45 13.17
CA SER A 101 -10.53 -2.63 12.91
C SER A 101 -9.94 -2.49 11.51
N ILE A 102 -8.66 -2.80 11.39
CA ILE A 102 -7.92 -2.69 10.13
C ILE A 102 -7.27 -4.03 9.87
N GLU A 103 -7.60 -4.63 8.72
CA GLU A 103 -6.91 -5.82 8.24
C GLU A 103 -5.56 -5.40 7.63
N VAL A 104 -4.48 -6.00 8.11
CA VAL A 104 -3.13 -5.76 7.62
C VAL A 104 -2.60 -7.05 7.02
N ASN A 105 -2.22 -6.99 5.75
CA ASN A 105 -1.61 -8.12 5.05
C ASN A 105 -0.12 -7.85 4.83
N VAL A 106 0.72 -8.68 5.46
CA VAL A 106 2.17 -8.65 5.27
C VAL A 106 2.53 -9.59 4.14
N ILE A 107 3.03 -9.01 3.05
CA ILE A 107 3.32 -9.71 1.80
C ILE A 107 4.82 -9.77 1.55
N LEU A 108 5.25 -10.72 0.70
CA LEU A 108 6.62 -10.71 0.22
C LEU A 108 6.83 -9.48 -0.67
N PRO A 109 8.01 -8.84 -0.59
CA PRO A 109 8.31 -7.73 -1.46
C PRO A 109 8.43 -8.22 -2.91
N TYR A 110 8.18 -7.32 -3.86
CA TYR A 110 8.23 -7.67 -5.27
C TYR A 110 8.68 -6.47 -6.12
N LEU A 111 9.19 -6.79 -7.29
CA LEU A 111 9.54 -5.84 -8.32
C LEU A 111 8.55 -6.00 -9.48
N THR A 112 8.08 -4.88 -10.03
CA THR A 112 7.16 -4.88 -11.16
C THR A 112 7.88 -4.56 -12.45
N LEU A 113 7.58 -5.27 -13.54
CA LEU A 113 7.99 -4.93 -14.90
C LEU A 113 6.78 -4.76 -15.82
N SER A 114 6.83 -3.77 -16.71
CA SER A 114 5.85 -3.60 -17.78
C SER A 114 6.58 -3.25 -19.06
N PHE A 115 6.29 -3.99 -20.12
CA PHE A 115 6.81 -3.71 -21.44
C PHE A 115 5.90 -2.70 -22.14
N GLU A 116 6.48 -1.63 -22.68
CA GLU A 116 5.75 -0.72 -23.56
C GLU A 116 5.72 -1.32 -24.96
N ILE A 117 4.58 -1.92 -25.30
CA ILE A 117 4.37 -2.62 -26.57
C ILE A 117 3.10 -2.05 -27.20
N GLU A 118 3.24 -1.46 -28.40
CA GLU A 118 2.12 -0.83 -29.10
C GLU A 118 1.21 -1.82 -29.85
N LYS A 119 1.72 -3.02 -30.19
CA LYS A 119 0.99 -4.10 -30.88
C LYS A 119 1.55 -5.46 -30.47
N GLU A 120 0.72 -6.50 -30.53
CA GLU A 120 1.16 -7.89 -30.30
C GLU A 120 2.48 -8.16 -31.03
N ASN A 121 3.49 -8.54 -30.26
CA ASN A 121 4.79 -8.92 -30.76
C ASN A 121 4.82 -10.43 -31.00
N HIS A 122 5.88 -10.92 -31.63
CA HIS A 122 6.11 -12.36 -31.84
C HIS A 122 6.33 -13.16 -30.54
N LEU A 123 6.39 -12.51 -29.38
CA LEU A 123 6.49 -13.15 -28.06
C LEU A 123 5.12 -13.33 -27.38
N ASN A 124 4.02 -12.95 -28.06
CA ASN A 124 2.66 -12.97 -27.51
C ASN A 124 2.54 -12.22 -26.17
N ILE A 125 3.38 -11.22 -25.92
CA ILE A 125 3.25 -10.37 -24.73
C ILE A 125 2.02 -9.51 -24.93
N ILE A 126 1.02 -9.69 -24.06
CA ILE A 126 -0.19 -8.87 -24.07
C ILE A 126 0.22 -7.42 -23.72
N PRO A 127 -0.12 -6.43 -24.56
CA PRO A 127 0.20 -5.03 -24.31
C PRO A 127 -0.22 -4.58 -22.90
N HIS A 128 0.62 -3.77 -22.27
CA HIS A 128 0.41 -3.26 -20.91
C HIS A 128 0.27 -4.35 -19.83
N SER A 129 0.85 -5.54 -20.03
CA SER A 129 0.89 -6.54 -18.96
C SER A 129 1.88 -6.15 -17.87
N LEU A 130 1.49 -6.40 -16.61
CA LEU A 130 2.35 -6.20 -15.44
C LEU A 130 2.89 -7.54 -14.96
N PHE A 131 4.20 -7.69 -15.00
CA PHE A 131 4.93 -8.79 -14.39
C PHE A 131 5.25 -8.39 -12.95
N ALA A 132 4.89 -9.20 -11.97
CA ALA A 132 5.25 -9.01 -10.57
C ALA A 132 6.18 -10.15 -10.13
N LEU A 133 7.45 -9.83 -9.97
CA LEU A 133 8.52 -10.75 -9.56
C LEU A 133 8.59 -10.72 -8.04
N VAL A 134 8.10 -11.78 -7.41
CA VAL A 134 8.03 -11.88 -5.95
C VAL A 134 9.38 -12.34 -5.43
N ALA A 135 9.99 -11.52 -4.57
CA ALA A 135 11.22 -11.87 -3.85
C ALA A 135 10.91 -12.98 -2.83
N SER A 136 10.95 -14.21 -3.33
CA SER A 136 10.63 -15.46 -2.65
C SER A 136 11.72 -16.47 -2.96
N GLU A 137 11.91 -17.48 -2.11
CA GLU A 137 12.86 -18.56 -2.39
C GLU A 137 12.53 -19.28 -3.70
N ASP A 138 11.23 -19.42 -3.99
CA ASP A 138 10.73 -20.07 -5.21
C ASP A 138 10.71 -19.15 -6.44
N SER A 139 11.13 -17.88 -6.30
CA SER A 139 11.21 -16.90 -7.39
C SER A 139 9.92 -16.82 -8.22
N ILE A 140 8.77 -16.71 -7.56
CA ILE A 140 7.46 -16.70 -8.22
C ILE A 140 7.27 -15.42 -9.03
N CYS A 141 6.72 -15.54 -10.23
CA CYS A 141 6.26 -14.42 -11.05
C CYS A 141 4.76 -14.57 -11.37
N TYR A 142 4.04 -13.44 -11.29
CA TYR A 142 2.67 -13.31 -11.76
C TYR A 142 2.59 -12.30 -12.90
N VAL A 143 1.73 -12.55 -13.88
CA VAL A 143 1.46 -11.61 -14.97
C VAL A 143 0.00 -11.19 -14.91
N PHE A 144 -0.27 -9.89 -14.94
CA PHE A 144 -1.62 -9.33 -14.90
C PHE A 144 -1.93 -8.55 -16.16
N SER A 145 -3.12 -8.75 -16.73
CA SER A 145 -3.64 -7.89 -17.79
C SER A 145 -4.10 -6.56 -17.23
N TYR A 146 -3.95 -5.53 -18.05
CA TYR A 146 -4.57 -4.24 -17.80
C TYR A 146 -6.01 -4.21 -18.33
N ASN A 147 -6.95 -3.76 -17.50
CA ASN A 147 -8.34 -3.57 -17.86
C ASN A 147 -8.57 -2.09 -18.23
N ASN A 148 -8.60 -1.81 -19.53
CA ASN A 148 -8.80 -0.46 -20.06
C ASN A 148 -10.14 0.17 -19.65
N MET A 149 -11.19 -0.63 -19.40
CA MET A 149 -12.50 -0.09 -18.99
C MET A 149 -12.50 0.36 -17.52
N GLN A 150 -11.74 -0.33 -16.66
CA GLN A 150 -11.67 -0.04 -15.23
C GLN A 150 -10.44 0.78 -14.84
N PHE A 151 -9.56 1.07 -15.80
CA PHE A 151 -8.28 1.77 -15.60
C PHE A 151 -7.43 1.15 -14.47
N LYS A 152 -7.40 -0.18 -14.39
CA LYS A 152 -6.64 -0.93 -13.39
C LYS A 152 -6.17 -2.28 -13.93
N TYR A 153 -5.14 -2.85 -13.31
CA TYR A 153 -4.77 -4.25 -13.54
C TYR A 153 -5.82 -5.18 -12.93
N ASN A 154 -6.15 -6.26 -13.64
CA ASN A 154 -7.01 -7.32 -13.13
C ASN A 154 -6.42 -7.96 -11.87
N ASP A 155 -7.28 -8.42 -10.98
CA ASP A 155 -6.87 -8.98 -9.69
C ASP A 155 -6.44 -10.46 -9.82
N ILE A 156 -6.91 -11.14 -10.87
CA ILE A 156 -6.52 -12.50 -11.22
C ILE A 156 -5.37 -12.44 -12.24
N PRO A 157 -4.24 -13.11 -11.99
CA PRO A 157 -3.15 -13.18 -12.96
C PRO A 157 -3.55 -14.03 -14.16
N MET A 158 -3.12 -13.62 -15.34
CA MET A 158 -3.28 -14.39 -16.58
C MET A 158 -2.24 -15.51 -16.72
N MET A 159 -1.08 -15.34 -16.09
CA MET A 159 0.01 -16.31 -16.08
C MET A 159 0.68 -16.33 -14.70
N LYS A 160 1.19 -17.50 -14.33
CA LYS A 160 1.97 -17.72 -13.11
C LYS A 160 3.12 -18.68 -13.44
N GLY A 161 4.26 -18.47 -12.80
CA GLY A 161 5.36 -19.40 -12.87
C GLY A 161 6.55 -18.89 -12.10
N THR A 162 7.74 -19.09 -12.63
CA THR A 162 8.99 -18.69 -11.99
C THR A 162 9.79 -17.73 -12.86
N TYR A 163 10.68 -16.99 -12.22
CA TYR A 163 11.72 -16.23 -12.89
C TYR A 163 13.09 -16.67 -12.38
N HIS A 164 14.13 -16.49 -13.20
CA HIS A 164 15.50 -16.74 -12.82
C HIS A 164 16.38 -15.54 -13.16
N ILE A 165 17.22 -15.14 -12.22
CA ILE A 165 18.16 -14.03 -12.38
C ILE A 165 19.57 -14.61 -12.42
N SER A 166 20.31 -14.30 -13.48
CA SER A 166 21.70 -14.72 -13.62
C SER A 166 22.60 -13.57 -14.06
N GLN A 167 23.91 -13.82 -14.09
CA GLN A 167 24.92 -12.85 -14.51
C GLN A 167 24.78 -11.49 -13.79
N ASN A 168 24.65 -11.52 -12.47
CA ASN A 168 24.50 -10.33 -11.62
C ASN A 168 23.37 -9.40 -12.06
N GLY A 169 22.21 -9.96 -12.45
CA GLY A 169 21.03 -9.19 -12.83
C GLY A 169 20.99 -8.74 -14.29
N THR A 170 22.03 -9.05 -15.08
CA THR A 170 22.06 -8.70 -16.51
C THR A 170 21.27 -9.67 -17.39
N MET A 171 20.84 -10.80 -16.82
CA MET A 171 20.01 -11.80 -17.50
C MET A 171 18.80 -12.14 -16.61
N LEU A 172 17.60 -12.05 -17.18
CA LEU A 172 16.33 -12.39 -16.53
C LEU A 172 15.56 -13.37 -17.40
N SER A 173 15.38 -14.59 -16.92
CA SER A 173 14.59 -15.63 -17.59
C SER A 173 13.24 -15.80 -16.92
N PHE A 174 12.23 -16.14 -17.73
CA PHE A 174 10.88 -16.45 -17.29
C PHE A 174 10.48 -17.85 -17.74
N ASP A 175 9.77 -18.56 -16.88
CA ASP A 175 9.05 -19.81 -17.20
C ASP A 175 7.65 -19.69 -16.58
N LEU A 176 6.70 -19.25 -17.39
CA LEU A 176 5.34 -18.92 -16.96
C LEU A 176 4.31 -19.71 -17.74
N ASN A 177 3.27 -20.13 -17.04
CA ASN A 177 2.14 -20.85 -17.60
C ASN A 177 0.86 -20.02 -17.43
N GLY A 178 0.13 -19.83 -18.53
CA GLY A 178 -1.24 -19.35 -18.57
C GLY A 178 -2.22 -20.49 -18.85
N GLU A 179 -3.50 -20.16 -19.00
CA GLU A 179 -4.55 -21.17 -19.24
C GLU A 179 -4.34 -21.95 -20.55
N ASN A 180 -3.90 -21.27 -21.61
CA ASN A 180 -3.76 -21.83 -22.95
C ASN A 180 -2.42 -21.48 -23.63
N SER A 181 -1.44 -20.99 -22.87
CA SER A 181 -0.15 -20.56 -23.42
C SER A 181 0.97 -20.63 -22.37
N THR A 182 2.21 -20.69 -22.84
CA THR A 182 3.41 -20.54 -22.01
C THR A 182 4.17 -19.28 -22.41
N PHE A 183 4.99 -18.77 -21.50
CA PHE A 183 5.91 -17.67 -21.74
C PHE A 183 7.27 -18.07 -21.16
N GLU A 184 8.15 -18.52 -22.06
CA GLU A 184 9.48 -19.05 -21.76
C GLU A 184 10.52 -18.23 -22.52
N HIS A 185 11.03 -17.18 -21.88
CA HIS A 185 11.89 -16.19 -22.54
C HIS A 185 13.01 -15.74 -21.63
N THR A 186 14.19 -15.53 -22.21
CA THR A 186 15.33 -14.95 -21.52
C THR A 186 15.65 -13.56 -22.07
N PHE A 187 15.75 -12.59 -21.19
CA PHE A 187 16.08 -11.21 -21.54
C PHE A 187 17.45 -10.81 -21.05
N LYS A 188 18.24 -10.24 -21.95
CA LYS A 188 19.41 -9.44 -21.59
C LYS A 188 18.96 -8.04 -21.16
N VAL A 189 19.31 -7.65 -19.95
CA VAL A 189 18.96 -6.35 -19.34
C VAL A 189 20.06 -5.33 -19.64
N LYS A 190 19.73 -4.23 -20.32
CA LYS A 190 20.66 -3.15 -20.69
C LYS A 190 20.47 -1.92 -19.79
N ASN A 191 20.65 -2.09 -18.49
CA ASN A 191 20.66 -0.99 -17.51
C ASN A 191 21.26 -1.44 -16.19
N ASP A 192 22.36 -0.82 -15.75
CA ASP A 192 23.09 -1.23 -14.54
C ASP A 192 22.27 -1.06 -13.26
N ASN A 193 21.41 -0.03 -13.18
CA ASN A 193 20.55 0.17 -12.01
C ASN A 193 19.45 -0.90 -11.92
N VAL A 194 18.91 -1.33 -13.06
CA VAL A 194 17.95 -2.45 -13.08
C VAL A 194 18.64 -3.77 -12.75
N ALA A 195 19.83 -4.03 -13.32
CA ALA A 195 20.62 -5.21 -12.97
C ALA A 195 20.98 -5.23 -11.47
N TYR A 196 21.26 -4.07 -10.87
CA TYR A 196 21.46 -3.94 -9.43
C TYR A 196 20.20 -4.33 -8.64
N LEU A 197 19.01 -3.85 -9.02
CA LEU A 197 17.77 -4.25 -8.35
C LEU A 197 17.53 -5.76 -8.45
N LEU A 198 17.72 -6.34 -9.64
CA LEU A 198 17.54 -7.76 -9.90
C LEU A 198 18.53 -8.63 -9.09
N SER A 199 19.80 -8.23 -9.04
CA SER A 199 20.81 -8.96 -8.23
C SER A 199 20.58 -8.85 -6.72
N ASN A 200 19.78 -7.88 -6.26
CA ASN A 200 19.46 -7.65 -4.86
C ASN A 200 18.00 -7.99 -4.50
N MET A 201 17.36 -8.89 -5.25
CA MET A 201 15.95 -9.25 -5.03
C MET A 201 15.67 -9.72 -3.59
N SER A 202 16.57 -10.47 -2.95
CA SER A 202 16.39 -10.93 -1.56
C SER A 202 16.27 -9.81 -0.53
N SER A 203 16.77 -8.62 -0.86
CA SER A 203 16.83 -7.46 0.04
C SER A 203 16.04 -6.26 -0.51
N ILE A 204 15.23 -6.46 -1.54
CA ILE A 204 14.57 -5.39 -2.32
C ILE A 204 13.65 -4.49 -1.47
N SER A 205 13.10 -4.99 -0.36
CA SER A 205 12.31 -4.20 0.61
C SER A 205 13.13 -3.11 1.30
N THR A 206 14.42 -3.34 1.53
CA THR A 206 15.32 -2.36 2.15
C THR A 206 15.79 -1.28 1.17
N LEU A 207 15.66 -1.53 -0.14
CA LEU A 207 16.07 -0.57 -1.15
C LEU A 207 15.06 0.58 -1.26
N PRO A 208 15.49 1.79 -1.68
CA PRO A 208 14.59 2.91 -1.89
C PRO A 208 13.49 2.59 -2.90
N LYS A 209 12.36 3.31 -2.79
CA LYS A 209 11.34 3.32 -3.84
C LYS A 209 11.97 3.85 -5.14
N THR A 210 11.81 3.14 -6.25
CA THR A 210 12.43 3.52 -7.51
C THR A 210 11.54 3.17 -8.68
N TYR A 211 11.56 4.04 -9.69
CA TYR A 211 10.97 3.83 -11.00
C TYR A 211 12.08 4.01 -12.03
N LEU A 212 12.36 2.97 -12.82
CA LEU A 212 13.40 2.98 -13.84
C LEU A 212 12.80 2.60 -15.19
N THR A 213 13.46 3.05 -16.25
CA THR A 213 13.26 2.55 -17.60
C THR A 213 14.54 1.88 -18.06
N ALA A 214 14.41 0.73 -18.71
CA ALA A 214 15.54 -0.01 -19.27
C ALA A 214 15.18 -0.61 -20.61
N SER A 215 16.21 -0.97 -21.37
CA SER A 215 16.05 -1.72 -22.61
C SER A 215 16.38 -3.19 -22.36
N PHE A 216 15.54 -4.09 -22.88
CA PHE A 216 15.70 -5.53 -22.77
C PHE A 216 15.92 -6.09 -24.18
N THR A 217 16.69 -7.17 -24.31
CA THR A 217 16.79 -7.92 -25.57
C THR A 217 16.43 -9.36 -25.30
N ASP A 218 15.40 -9.85 -25.97
CA ASP A 218 15.07 -11.28 -25.99
C ASP A 218 16.26 -12.03 -26.61
N VAL A 219 16.78 -13.02 -25.89
CA VAL A 219 17.99 -13.76 -26.26
C VAL A 219 17.69 -14.74 -27.40
N GLU A 220 16.50 -15.32 -27.39
CA GLU A 220 16.05 -16.32 -28.34
C GLU A 220 15.78 -15.70 -29.72
N THR A 221 15.18 -14.50 -29.76
CA THR A 221 14.78 -13.84 -31.01
C THR A 221 15.64 -12.64 -31.39
N GLY A 222 16.51 -12.17 -30.49
CA GLY A 222 17.30 -10.96 -30.67
C GLY A 222 16.49 -9.66 -30.68
N THR A 223 15.21 -9.72 -30.27
CA THR A 223 14.31 -8.57 -30.32
C THR A 223 14.56 -7.61 -29.18
N ASP A 224 14.70 -6.33 -29.52
CA ASP A 224 14.86 -5.25 -28.55
C ASP A 224 13.51 -4.70 -28.07
N PHE A 225 13.40 -4.55 -26.76
CA PHE A 225 12.36 -3.86 -26.02
C PHE A 225 12.97 -2.61 -25.41
N PRO A 226 12.96 -1.47 -26.12
CA PRO A 226 13.69 -0.28 -25.68
C PRO A 226 13.12 0.36 -24.40
N HIS A 227 11.84 0.11 -24.11
CA HIS A 227 11.09 0.72 -23.02
C HIS A 227 10.42 -0.34 -22.15
N VAL A 228 11.16 -0.84 -21.17
CA VAL A 228 10.64 -1.65 -20.07
C VAL A 228 10.64 -0.79 -18.81
N PHE A 229 9.48 -0.64 -18.18
CA PHE A 229 9.32 0.09 -16.94
C PHE A 229 9.48 -0.86 -15.75
N ILE A 230 10.34 -0.48 -14.81
CA ILE A 230 10.63 -1.24 -13.59
C ILE A 230 10.21 -0.41 -12.38
N GLY A 231 9.49 -1.04 -11.45
CA GLY A 231 9.05 -0.41 -10.20
C GLY A 231 9.41 -1.25 -8.98
N ASN A 232 10.04 -0.62 -7.99
CA ASN A 232 10.16 -1.15 -6.63
C ASN A 232 9.16 -0.43 -5.71
N LYS A 233 8.55 -1.16 -4.76
CA LYS A 233 7.50 -0.63 -3.86
C LYS A 233 6.30 -0.05 -4.63
N PHE A 234 5.98 -0.67 -5.75
CA PHE A 234 4.77 -0.40 -6.51
C PHE A 234 3.56 -0.96 -5.76
N ARG A 235 2.40 -0.29 -5.79
CA ARG A 235 1.19 -0.83 -5.15
C ARG A 235 0.41 -1.70 -6.12
N LYS A 236 0.35 -3.01 -5.86
CA LYS A 236 -0.50 -3.97 -6.55
C LYS A 236 -0.83 -5.11 -5.59
N ASN A 237 -2.12 -5.35 -5.39
CA ASN A 237 -2.56 -6.51 -4.61
C ASN A 237 -2.15 -7.79 -5.37
N LEU A 238 -1.34 -8.62 -4.73
CA LEU A 238 -0.96 -9.92 -5.26
C LEU A 238 -1.94 -11.00 -4.78
N PRO A 239 -2.18 -12.07 -5.57
CA PRO A 239 -2.93 -13.23 -5.13
C PRO A 239 -2.35 -13.80 -3.83
N LYS A 240 -3.23 -14.31 -2.96
CA LYS A 240 -2.77 -15.07 -1.80
C LYS A 240 -2.01 -16.29 -2.29
N ARG A 241 -0.85 -16.55 -1.69
CA ARG A 241 -0.08 -17.75 -1.95
C ARG A 241 -0.85 -18.93 -1.34
N GLU A 242 -1.13 -19.94 -2.16
CA GLU A 242 -1.66 -21.24 -1.72
C GLU A 242 -0.58 -22.05 -1.01
#